data_AF-A0A2M8TA00-F1
#
_entry.id   AF-A0A2M8TA00-F1
#
_cell.length_a   1.000
_cell.length_b   1.000
_cell.length_c   1.000
_cell.angle_alpha   90.00
_cell.angle_beta   90.00
_cell.angle_gamma   90.00
#
_symmetry.space_group_name_H-M   'P 1'
#
loop_
_entity.id
_entity.type
_entity.pdbx_description
1 polymer ?
#
loop_
_entity_poly.entity_id
_entity_poly.type
_entity_poly.pdbx_seq_one_letter_code
_entity_poly.pdbx_strand_id
1 'polypeptide(L)'
;MKCLKIFLSIFVLAFCIFVLVKTSSLFLSSNSTSNYIATNEVEKRGTPVHSWMIGADHLPHMKVFFWVPKNSTTFIPYANKGVKTNVIGHGPINQWTVIQTGEVSGQDKLIFMFVPKTFVFTHGPNFYKLTHIYYR
;
A
#
# COMPACT_ATOMS: atom_id res chain seq x y z
N MET A 1 28.12 -2.98 40.55
CA MET A 1 26.92 -2.76 39.70
C MET A 1 26.98 -1.54 38.76
N LYS A 2 27.89 -0.58 38.93
CA LYS A 2 27.99 0.60 38.03
C LYS A 2 28.54 0.25 36.63
N CYS A 3 29.52 -0.65 36.54
CA CYS A 3 30.12 -1.07 35.26
C CYS A 3 29.16 -1.87 34.36
N LEU A 4 28.23 -2.65 34.95
CA LEU A 4 27.22 -3.41 34.19
C LEU A 4 26.22 -2.49 33.47
N LYS A 5 25.82 -1.38 34.11
CA LYS A 5 24.92 -0.39 33.51
C LYS A 5 25.58 0.36 32.35
N ILE A 6 26.87 0.66 32.49
CA ILE A 6 27.68 1.31 31.45
C ILE A 6 27.87 0.35 30.26
N PHE A 7 28.20 -0.92 30.52
CA PHE A 7 28.35 -1.94 29.49
C PHE A 7 27.06 -2.16 28.70
N LEU A 8 25.92 -2.27 29.41
CA LEU A 8 24.60 -2.42 28.79
C LEU A 8 24.23 -1.19 27.95
N SER A 9 24.52 0.02 28.44
CA SER A 9 24.25 1.25 27.69
C SER A 9 25.07 1.33 26.39
N ILE A 10 26.35 0.95 26.42
CA ILE A 10 27.22 1.02 25.24
C ILE A 10 26.79 0.00 24.18
N PHE A 11 26.47 -1.23 24.58
CA PHE A 11 26.06 -2.28 23.65
C PHE A 11 24.65 -2.07 23.09
N VAL A 12 23.69 -1.72 23.95
CA VAL A 12 22.29 -1.56 23.54
C VAL A 12 22.14 -0.31 22.66
N LEU A 13 22.82 0.79 22.98
CA LEU A 13 22.72 2.02 22.19
C LEU A 13 23.33 1.84 20.79
N ALA A 14 24.51 1.20 20.70
CA ALA A 14 25.14 0.91 19.41
C ALA A 14 24.29 -0.04 18.56
N PHE A 15 23.67 -1.06 19.18
CA PHE A 15 22.76 -1.97 18.49
C PHE A 15 21.50 -1.26 18.00
N CYS A 16 20.89 -0.40 18.82
CA CYS A 16 19.74 0.41 18.42
C CYS A 16 20.08 1.37 17.26
N ILE A 17 21.24 2.02 17.29
CA ILE A 17 21.71 2.87 16.20
C ILE A 17 21.95 2.05 14.94
N PHE A 18 22.58 0.87 15.04
CA PHE A 18 22.79 -0.03 13.90
C PHE A 18 21.47 -0.45 13.25
N VAL A 19 20.48 -0.83 14.06
CA VAL A 19 19.14 -1.19 13.58
C VAL A 19 18.43 0.02 12.94
N LEU A 20 18.55 1.21 13.54
CA LEU A 20 17.97 2.45 12.98
C LEU A 20 18.65 2.87 11.66
N VAL A 21 19.96 2.69 11.53
CA VAL A 21 20.70 2.99 10.28
C VAL A 21 20.39 1.96 9.19
N LYS A 22 20.27 0.68 9.54
CA LYS A 22 19.83 -0.35 8.58
C LYS A 22 18.39 -0.12 8.13
N THR A 23 17.50 0.24 9.04
CA THR A 23 16.09 0.52 8.69
C THR A 23 15.91 1.87 8.01
N SER A 24 16.71 2.89 8.28
CA SER A 24 16.65 4.18 7.56
C SER A 24 16.95 4.03 6.06
N SER A 25 17.80 3.07 5.69
CA SER A 25 18.03 2.71 4.29
C SER A 25 16.81 2.10 3.58
N LEU A 26 15.84 1.55 4.33
CA LEU A 26 14.53 1.15 3.78
C LEU A 26 13.61 2.35 3.51
N PHE A 27 13.93 3.54 4.02
CA PHE A 27 13.18 4.77 3.80
C PHE A 27 13.86 5.71 2.77
N LEU A 28 15.12 5.43 2.40
CA LEU A 28 15.90 6.21 1.44
C LEU A 28 15.99 5.49 0.10
N SER A 29 14.92 5.64 -0.68
CA SER A 29 14.96 6.12 -2.07
C SER A 29 13.88 5.44 -2.89
N SER A 30 12.92 6.25 -3.31
CA SER A 30 12.33 6.09 -4.62
C SER A 30 11.87 7.43 -5.13
N ASN A 31 12.60 7.91 -6.12
CA ASN A 31 12.17 9.00 -6.98
C ASN A 31 11.18 8.43 -8.01
N SER A 32 10.05 7.90 -7.55
CA SER A 32 8.97 7.45 -8.43
C SER A 32 7.94 8.55 -8.51
N THR A 33 8.01 9.34 -9.57
CA THR A 33 6.91 10.17 -10.03
C THR A 33 5.73 9.23 -10.29
N SER A 34 4.77 9.19 -9.38
CA SER A 34 3.47 8.59 -9.67
C SER A 34 2.90 9.37 -10.86
N ASN A 35 2.70 8.70 -12.00
CA ASN A 35 1.95 9.28 -13.10
C ASN A 35 0.53 9.53 -12.56
N TYR A 36 0.23 10.79 -12.25
CA TYR A 36 -1.10 11.21 -11.89
C TYR A 36 -2.00 11.01 -13.11
N ILE A 37 -3.03 10.18 -12.96
CA ILE A 37 -4.05 9.99 -13.98
C ILE A 37 -5.19 10.93 -13.63
N ALA A 38 -5.38 11.98 -14.42
CA ALA A 38 -6.55 12.83 -14.32
C ALA A 38 -7.74 12.07 -14.92
N THR A 39 -8.59 11.52 -14.06
CA THR A 39 -9.88 10.95 -14.47
C THR A 39 -10.99 11.93 -14.05
N ASN A 40 -11.96 12.14 -14.92
CA ASN A 40 -13.20 12.85 -14.56
C ASN A 40 -14.23 11.90 -13.93
N GLU A 41 -13.92 10.61 -13.83
CA GLU A 41 -14.81 9.58 -13.33
C GLU A 41 -14.72 9.50 -11.81
N VAL A 42 -15.86 9.69 -11.15
CA VAL A 42 -15.99 9.43 -9.71
C VAL A 42 -15.97 7.93 -9.49
N GLU A 43 -14.94 7.44 -8.80
CA GLU A 43 -14.81 6.02 -8.49
C GLU A 43 -15.95 5.53 -7.59
N LYS A 44 -16.58 4.41 -7.98
CA LYS A 44 -17.57 3.75 -7.14
C LYS A 44 -16.87 2.79 -6.18
N ARG A 45 -16.76 3.16 -4.90
CA ARG A 45 -16.12 2.32 -3.87
C ARG A 45 -17.01 1.14 -3.48
N GLY A 46 -16.37 0.01 -3.18
CA GLY A 46 -17.05 -1.17 -2.64
C GLY A 46 -17.56 -0.94 -1.21
N THR A 47 -18.42 -1.85 -0.75
CA THR A 47 -18.88 -1.90 0.65
C THR A 47 -18.55 -3.29 1.20
N PRO A 48 -17.57 -3.42 2.12
CA PRO A 48 -16.76 -2.35 2.72
C PRO A 48 -15.76 -1.72 1.72
N VAL A 49 -15.32 -0.49 2.00
CA VAL A 49 -14.35 0.23 1.14
C VAL A 49 -12.99 -0.46 1.14
N HIS A 50 -12.59 -1.01 2.28
CA HIS A 50 -11.37 -1.79 2.43
C HIS A 50 -11.57 -2.90 3.46
N SER A 51 -10.75 -3.94 3.40
CA SER A 51 -10.69 -4.97 4.43
C SER A 51 -9.31 -5.58 4.56
N TRP A 52 -9.06 -6.17 5.73
CA TRP A 52 -7.88 -6.99 5.97
C TRP A 52 -8.08 -8.39 5.41
N MET A 53 -6.99 -9.01 4.97
CA MET A 53 -6.94 -10.45 4.70
C MET A 53 -5.61 -11.02 5.16
N ILE A 54 -5.57 -12.32 5.38
CA ILE A 54 -4.32 -13.04 5.61
C ILE A 54 -3.83 -13.58 4.27
N GLY A 55 -2.60 -13.25 3.90
CA GLY A 55 -1.97 -13.73 2.68
C GLY A 55 -1.49 -15.17 2.83
N ALA A 56 -1.03 -15.77 1.74
CA ALA A 56 -0.42 -17.10 1.77
C ALA A 56 0.87 -17.16 2.62
N ASP A 57 1.47 -15.99 2.86
CA ASP A 57 2.61 -15.79 3.78
C ASP A 57 2.19 -15.73 5.25
N HIS A 58 0.91 -15.94 5.57
CA HIS A 58 0.33 -15.80 6.91
C HIS A 58 0.44 -14.39 7.51
N LEU A 59 0.72 -13.37 6.68
CA LEU A 59 0.80 -11.99 7.11
C LEU A 59 -0.49 -11.22 6.78
N PRO A 60 -0.82 -10.17 7.55
CA PRO A 60 -1.97 -9.31 7.23
C PRO A 60 -1.67 -8.42 6.02
N HIS A 61 -2.54 -8.49 5.04
CA HIS A 61 -2.59 -7.67 3.83
C HIS A 61 -3.88 -6.87 3.77
N MET A 62 -3.90 -5.87 2.89
CA MET A 62 -5.00 -4.92 2.76
C MET A 62 -5.57 -4.92 1.35
N LYS A 63 -6.90 -4.88 1.28
CA LYS A 63 -7.67 -4.77 0.04
C LYS A 63 -8.43 -3.47 0.03
N VAL A 64 -8.41 -2.77 -1.11
CA VAL A 64 -9.32 -1.64 -1.37
C VAL A 64 -10.24 -2.03 -2.51
N PHE A 65 -11.55 -1.88 -2.30
CA PHE A 65 -12.58 -2.39 -3.20
C PHE A 65 -13.15 -1.30 -4.10
N PHE A 66 -13.38 -1.67 -5.36
CA PHE A 66 -13.93 -0.79 -6.39
C PHE A 66 -14.98 -1.54 -7.20
N TRP A 67 -16.12 -0.90 -7.43
CA TRP A 67 -17.08 -1.30 -8.45
C TRP A 67 -16.69 -0.63 -9.77
N VAL A 68 -16.51 -1.44 -10.81
CA VAL A 68 -16.14 -0.99 -12.15
C VAL A 68 -17.10 -1.59 -13.16
N PRO A 69 -17.32 -0.95 -14.33
CA PRO A 69 -18.14 -1.52 -15.40
C PRO A 69 -17.66 -2.94 -15.78
N LYS A 70 -18.59 -3.87 -15.98
CA LYS A 70 -18.28 -5.29 -16.28
C LYS A 70 -17.36 -5.48 -17.49
N ASN A 71 -17.52 -4.63 -18.50
CA ASN A 71 -16.75 -4.62 -19.74
C ASN A 71 -15.30 -4.13 -19.56
N SER A 72 -14.96 -3.52 -18.41
CA SER A 72 -13.60 -3.07 -18.14
C SER A 72 -12.64 -4.26 -18.09
N THR A 73 -11.54 -4.18 -18.83
CA THR A 73 -10.52 -5.24 -18.94
C THR A 73 -9.16 -4.80 -18.43
N THR A 74 -8.90 -3.49 -18.42
CA THR A 74 -7.64 -2.95 -17.93
C THR A 74 -7.87 -2.27 -16.59
N PHE A 75 -6.97 -2.49 -15.64
CA PHE A 75 -7.00 -1.86 -14.32
C PHE A 75 -5.61 -1.33 -13.99
N ILE A 76 -5.49 -0.01 -13.81
CA ILE A 76 -4.22 0.64 -13.50
C ILE A 76 -4.37 1.39 -12.19
N PRO A 77 -3.79 0.89 -11.10
CA PRO A 77 -3.75 1.63 -9.86
C PRO A 77 -2.94 2.93 -9.97
N TYR A 78 -3.40 3.97 -9.29
CA TYR A 78 -2.69 5.24 -9.15
C TYR A 78 -2.98 5.88 -7.79
N ALA A 79 -2.24 6.94 -7.45
CA ALA A 79 -2.43 7.68 -6.21
C ALA A 79 -2.62 9.18 -6.45
N ASN A 80 -3.09 9.87 -5.41
CA ASN A 80 -3.13 11.33 -5.37
C ASN A 80 -1.74 11.93 -5.62
N LYS A 81 -1.72 13.14 -6.21
CA LYS A 81 -0.48 13.87 -6.48
C LYS A 81 0.33 14.06 -5.18
N GLY A 82 1.62 13.77 -5.23
CA GLY A 82 2.53 13.91 -4.09
C GLY A 82 2.57 12.72 -3.13
N VAL A 83 1.73 11.70 -3.33
CA VAL A 83 1.78 10.46 -2.53
C VAL A 83 2.95 9.59 -2.98
N LYS A 84 3.78 9.14 -2.04
CA LYS A 84 4.89 8.23 -2.30
C LYS A 84 4.37 6.80 -2.39
N THR A 85 4.49 6.20 -3.57
CA THR A 85 3.87 4.90 -3.88
C THR A 85 4.84 3.78 -4.18
N ASN A 86 6.12 4.07 -4.40
CA ASN A 86 7.08 2.98 -4.54
C ASN A 86 7.38 2.38 -3.18
N VAL A 87 6.99 1.12 -3.08
CA VAL A 87 7.09 0.32 -1.87
C VAL A 87 8.09 -0.80 -2.11
N ILE A 88 9.02 -0.98 -1.17
CA ILE A 88 9.98 -2.08 -1.21
C ILE A 88 9.25 -3.42 -1.33
N GLY A 89 9.65 -4.22 -2.33
CA GLY A 89 9.06 -5.53 -2.61
C GLY A 89 7.76 -5.50 -3.44
N HIS A 90 7.18 -4.33 -3.71
CA HIS A 90 5.94 -4.18 -4.49
C HIS A 90 6.06 -3.19 -5.66
N GLY A 91 7.10 -2.35 -5.66
CA GLY A 91 7.30 -1.35 -6.70
C GLY A 91 6.34 -0.15 -6.58
N PRO A 92 6.32 0.73 -7.60
CA PRO A 92 5.34 1.82 -7.73
C PRO A 92 3.90 1.29 -7.82
N ILE A 93 2.92 2.15 -7.50
CA ILE A 93 1.50 1.77 -7.41
C ILE A 93 0.95 1.13 -8.68
N ASN A 94 1.37 1.56 -9.87
CA ASN A 94 0.91 0.99 -11.14
C ASN A 94 1.32 -0.48 -11.35
N GLN A 95 2.20 -1.02 -10.49
CA GLN A 95 2.59 -2.44 -10.48
C GLN A 95 1.85 -3.25 -9.40
N TRP A 96 1.03 -2.59 -8.57
CA TRP A 96 0.29 -3.29 -7.52
C TRP A 96 -0.82 -4.15 -8.11
N THR A 97 -1.01 -5.32 -7.52
CA THR A 97 -1.93 -6.33 -8.03
C THR A 97 -3.39 -5.91 -7.87
N VAL A 98 -4.16 -6.06 -8.94
CA VAL A 98 -5.62 -5.92 -8.94
C VAL A 98 -6.26 -7.27 -9.26
N ILE A 99 -7.27 -7.67 -8.49
CA ILE A 99 -7.96 -8.96 -8.62
C ILE A 99 -9.46 -8.75 -8.74
N GLN A 100 -10.09 -9.51 -9.64
CA GLN A 100 -11.55 -9.57 -9.75
C GLN A 100 -12.09 -10.56 -8.70
N THR A 101 -13.14 -10.18 -7.95
CA THR A 101 -13.70 -11.07 -6.91
C THR A 101 -14.68 -12.10 -7.47
N GLY A 102 -15.19 -11.89 -8.69
CA GLY A 102 -16.32 -12.62 -9.26
C GLY A 102 -17.69 -12.07 -8.83
N GLU A 103 -17.74 -11.13 -7.90
CA GLU A 103 -18.97 -10.48 -7.47
C GLU A 103 -19.43 -9.43 -8.50
N VAL A 104 -20.74 -9.38 -8.71
CA VAL A 104 -21.38 -8.58 -9.75
C VAL A 104 -22.62 -7.88 -9.19
N SER A 105 -22.81 -6.61 -9.54
CA SER A 105 -24.00 -5.84 -9.18
C SER A 105 -24.45 -4.95 -10.34
N GLY A 106 -25.63 -5.22 -10.90
CA GLY A 106 -26.14 -4.46 -12.05
C GLY A 106 -25.21 -4.55 -13.26
N GLN A 107 -24.64 -3.42 -13.70
CA GLN A 107 -23.67 -3.32 -14.79
C GLN A 107 -22.21 -3.31 -14.32
N ASP A 108 -21.99 -3.51 -13.02
CA ASP A 108 -20.66 -3.44 -12.40
C ASP A 108 -20.19 -4.82 -11.94
N LYS A 109 -18.87 -4.95 -11.83
CA LYS A 109 -18.18 -6.04 -11.16
C LYS A 109 -17.29 -5.49 -10.05
N LEU A 110 -17.11 -6.26 -9.00
CA LEU A 110 -16.25 -5.89 -7.89
C LEU A 110 -14.82 -6.36 -8.17
N ILE A 111 -13.89 -5.43 -8.00
CA ILE A 111 -12.46 -5.70 -8.01
C ILE A 111 -11.85 -5.23 -6.69
N PHE A 112 -10.68 -5.75 -6.35
CA PHE A 112 -9.88 -5.17 -5.29
C PHE A 112 -8.44 -4.99 -5.72
N MET A 113 -7.85 -3.91 -5.24
CA MET A 113 -6.41 -3.67 -5.31
C MET A 113 -5.77 -4.15 -4.02
N PHE A 114 -4.69 -4.92 -4.14
CA PHE A 114 -3.79 -5.22 -3.03
C PHE A 114 -2.95 -4.00 -2.68
N VAL A 115 -3.08 -3.55 -1.44
CA VAL A 115 -2.29 -2.43 -0.92
C VAL A 115 -1.17 -2.98 -0.04
N PRO A 116 0.09 -2.65 -0.33
CA PRO A 116 1.21 -3.07 0.48
C PRO A 116 1.07 -2.61 1.93
N LYS A 117 1.33 -3.53 2.86
CA LYS A 117 1.31 -3.29 4.31
C LYS A 117 2.09 -2.02 4.71
N THR A 118 3.29 -1.86 4.18
CA THR A 118 4.16 -0.70 4.43
C THR A 118 3.52 0.62 3.99
N PHE A 119 2.81 0.66 2.87
CA PHE A 119 2.07 1.85 2.44
C PHE A 119 1.01 2.26 3.48
N VAL A 120 0.29 1.27 4.03
CA VAL A 120 -0.72 1.49 5.07
C VAL A 120 -0.09 2.04 6.35
N PHE A 121 1.06 1.51 6.76
CA PHE A 121 1.78 2.05 7.92
C PHE A 121 2.28 3.47 7.71
N THR A 122 2.74 3.82 6.50
CA THR A 122 3.25 5.16 6.20
C THR A 122 2.15 6.21 6.10
N HIS A 123 0.96 5.84 5.61
CA HIS A 123 -0.12 6.79 5.32
C HIS A 123 -1.32 6.71 6.28
N GLY A 124 -1.32 5.76 7.21
CA GLY A 124 -2.29 5.65 8.28
C GLY A 124 -3.68 5.15 7.85
N PRO A 125 -4.70 5.31 8.71
CA PRO A 125 -6.01 4.64 8.55
C PRO A 125 -6.82 5.12 7.33
N ASN A 126 -6.48 6.26 6.74
CA ASN A 126 -7.15 6.81 5.57
C ASN A 126 -6.42 6.52 4.25
N PHE A 127 -5.47 5.57 4.23
CA PHE A 127 -4.66 5.24 3.05
C PHE A 127 -5.53 4.97 1.80
N TYR A 128 -6.72 4.37 1.97
CA TYR A 128 -7.62 4.03 0.87
C TYR A 128 -8.13 5.25 0.10
N LYS A 129 -8.15 6.44 0.73
CA LYS A 129 -8.52 7.72 0.11
C LYS A 129 -7.40 8.28 -0.78
N LEU A 130 -6.18 7.75 -0.66
CA LEU A 130 -5.01 8.18 -1.40
C LEU A 130 -4.76 7.33 -2.66
N THR A 131 -5.44 6.19 -2.76
CA THR A 131 -5.25 5.20 -3.82
C THR A 131 -6.51 5.02 -4.64
N HIS A 132 -6.32 4.90 -5.94
CA HIS A 132 -7.34 4.99 -6.96
C HIS A 132 -7.07 3.95 -8.06
N ILE A 133 -8.05 3.69 -8.91
CA ILE A 133 -7.98 2.75 -10.02
C ILE A 133 -8.52 3.39 -11.29
N TYR A 134 -7.68 3.44 -12.31
CA TYR A 134 -8.11 3.74 -13.65
C TYR A 134 -8.57 2.45 -14.33
N TYR A 135 -9.69 2.49 -15.03
CA TYR A 135 -10.23 1.34 -15.75
C TYR A 135 -10.71 1.72 -17.15
N ARG A 136 -10.66 0.73 -18.06
CA ARG A 136 -11.18 0.80 -19.43
C ARG A 136 -11.57 -0.59 -19.91
#